data_AF-A0A926V119-F1
#
_entry.id   AF-A0A926V119-F1
#
_cell.length_a   1.000
_cell.length_b   1.000
_cell.length_c   1.000
_cell.angle_alpha   90.00
_cell.angle_beta   90.00
_cell.angle_gamma   90.00
#
_symmetry.space_group_name_H-M   'P 1'
#
loop_
_entity.id
_entity.type
_entity.pdbx_description
1 polymer ?
#
loop_
_entity_poly.entity_id
_entity_poly.type
_entity_poly.pdbx_seq_one_letter_code
_entity_poly.pdbx_strand_id
1 'polypeptide(L)'
;MNRSMLSRWMSLGTVLLLGAIAPSLMASRSQDGVTARVRDDGMTLEIRANRQRITLSPNDFNVRVLNAVNCQEAQVSPEQQLAGTRFFPSVAVDAQTGNVAVAVLLQECYETQVSAVFVVDPQNSGYALYRVQAPGQTVPQDEFTTYPLNSITGLGYLNNELLIQHGDASGGEALLVYTTTNHPEGTYRGCLYTEPGEGNRLCPR
;
A
#
# COMPACT_ATOMS: atom_id res chain seq x y z
N MET A 1 46.11 68.81 -38.85
CA MET A 1 45.30 68.90 -40.07
C MET A 1 44.81 67.50 -40.44
N ASN A 2 43.50 67.35 -40.64
CA ASN A 2 42.83 66.25 -41.38
C ASN A 2 42.98 64.81 -40.83
N ARG A 3 42.02 63.89 -40.92
CA ARG A 3 40.58 63.83 -41.25
C ARG A 3 40.19 62.35 -41.02
N SER A 4 38.94 62.08 -40.63
CA SER A 4 38.06 60.94 -41.02
C SER A 4 38.68 59.56 -41.34
N MET A 5 38.21 58.42 -40.82
CA MET A 5 36.97 57.72 -41.19
C MET A 5 36.88 56.43 -40.32
N LEU A 6 35.79 56.16 -39.61
CA LEU A 6 34.62 55.34 -40.03
C LEU A 6 34.93 53.86 -40.37
N SER A 7 34.60 52.98 -39.43
CA SER A 7 34.19 51.56 -39.57
C SER A 7 33.81 51.14 -38.14
N ARG A 8 32.55 51.03 -37.67
CA ARG A 8 31.30 50.41 -38.15
C ARG A 8 31.42 48.88 -38.28
N TRP A 9 30.44 48.21 -37.65
CA TRP A 9 30.09 46.77 -37.66
C TRP A 9 30.96 45.92 -36.69
N MET A 10 30.46 45.06 -35.79
CA MET A 10 29.17 44.38 -35.64
C MET A 10 29.01 43.97 -34.16
N SER A 11 27.88 44.29 -33.55
CA SER A 11 27.45 43.74 -32.26
C SER A 11 26.86 42.34 -32.48
N LEU A 12 27.61 41.28 -32.15
CA LEU A 12 27.08 39.94 -32.01
C LEU A 12 26.47 39.80 -30.61
N GLY A 13 25.16 40.03 -30.53
CA GLY A 13 24.36 39.68 -29.35
C GLY A 13 24.21 38.16 -29.29
N THR A 14 24.98 37.53 -28.41
CA THR A 14 24.81 36.12 -28.06
C THR A 14 23.57 35.97 -27.19
N VAL A 15 22.46 35.51 -27.78
CA VAL A 15 21.31 35.02 -27.03
C VAL A 15 21.64 33.62 -26.55
N LEU A 16 22.02 33.48 -25.28
CA LEU A 16 22.10 32.20 -24.59
C LEU A 16 20.68 31.75 -24.24
N LEU A 17 20.12 30.86 -25.07
CA LEU A 17 18.95 30.07 -24.72
C LEU A 17 19.34 29.12 -23.57
N LEU A 18 18.89 29.44 -22.36
CA LEU A 18 18.79 28.50 -21.26
C LEU A 18 17.78 27.42 -21.66
N GLY A 19 18.28 26.34 -22.28
CA GLY A 19 17.52 25.12 -22.45
C GLY A 19 17.23 24.54 -21.08
N ALA A 20 15.98 24.64 -20.63
CA ALA A 20 15.50 23.90 -19.50
C ALA A 20 15.60 22.41 -19.84
N ILE A 21 16.58 21.73 -19.25
CA ILE A 21 16.65 20.27 -19.24
C ILE A 21 15.55 19.84 -18.27
N ALA A 22 14.33 19.63 -18.79
CA ALA A 22 13.31 18.95 -18.04
C ALA A 22 13.85 17.54 -17.71
N PRO A 23 13.84 17.10 -16.44
CA PRO A 23 14.11 15.71 -16.14
C PRO A 23 12.98 14.91 -16.79
N SER A 24 13.34 14.17 -17.85
CA SER A 24 12.50 13.13 -18.41
C SER A 24 12.23 12.12 -17.29
N LEU A 25 11.05 12.22 -16.67
CA LEU A 25 10.46 11.15 -15.88
C LEU A 25 10.53 9.89 -16.74
N MET A 26 11.49 9.02 -16.45
CA MET A 26 11.53 7.67 -17.01
C MET A 26 10.29 6.94 -16.49
N ALA A 27 9.20 7.03 -17.23
CA ALA A 27 8.10 6.10 -17.14
C ALA A 27 8.66 4.72 -17.53
N SER A 28 9.02 3.92 -16.53
CA SER A 28 9.29 2.50 -16.72
C SER A 28 8.02 1.86 -17.28
N ARG A 29 8.06 1.52 -18.56
CA ARG A 29 6.94 0.92 -19.28
C ARG A 29 6.95 -0.57 -18.96
N SER A 30 6.24 -0.97 -17.90
CA SER A 30 5.94 -2.38 -17.64
C SER A 30 5.07 -2.92 -18.79
N GLN A 31 5.57 -3.92 -19.52
CA GLN A 31 4.84 -4.65 -20.55
C GLN A 31 3.66 -5.38 -19.89
N ASP A 32 2.44 -5.01 -20.30
CA ASP A 32 1.15 -5.43 -19.72
C ASP A 32 1.01 -5.20 -18.21
N GLY A 33 1.41 -4.00 -17.76
CA GLY A 33 1.40 -3.62 -16.35
C GLY A 33 0.05 -3.79 -15.66
N VAL A 34 0.06 -4.56 -14.56
CA VAL A 34 -1.06 -4.63 -13.63
C VAL A 34 -1.25 -3.24 -13.00
N THR A 35 -2.49 -2.77 -12.99
CA THR A 35 -2.87 -1.53 -12.29
C THR A 35 -4.00 -1.81 -11.34
N ALA A 36 -3.98 -1.21 -10.16
CA ALA A 36 -5.03 -1.32 -9.17
C ALA A 36 -5.40 0.07 -8.66
N ARG A 37 -6.67 0.25 -8.31
CA ARG A 37 -7.15 1.46 -7.65
C ARG A 37 -8.44 1.20 -6.91
N VAL A 38 -8.58 1.90 -5.79
CA VAL A 38 -9.83 1.96 -5.03
C VAL A 38 -10.72 3.07 -5.60
N ARG A 39 -12.02 2.81 -5.65
CA ARG A 39 -13.07 3.67 -6.22
C ARG A 39 -14.27 3.71 -5.28
N ASP A 40 -15.21 4.59 -5.61
CA ASP A 40 -16.52 4.68 -4.96
C ASP A 40 -16.39 4.79 -3.43
N ASP A 41 -15.49 5.67 -2.98
CA ASP A 41 -15.20 5.93 -1.57
C ASP A 41 -14.81 4.68 -0.75
N GLY A 42 -14.08 3.76 -1.38
CA GLY A 42 -13.64 2.53 -0.73
C GLY A 42 -14.53 1.32 -0.99
N MET A 43 -15.62 1.47 -1.74
CA MET A 43 -16.56 0.37 -1.97
C MET A 43 -16.19 -0.55 -3.14
N THR A 44 -15.21 -0.15 -3.96
CA THR A 44 -14.81 -0.91 -5.14
C THR A 44 -13.29 -0.92 -5.28
N LEU A 45 -12.70 -2.11 -5.46
CA LEU A 45 -11.32 -2.28 -5.95
C LEU A 45 -11.36 -2.67 -7.43
N GLU A 46 -10.81 -1.83 -8.31
CA GLU A 46 -10.67 -2.12 -9.74
C GLU A 46 -9.21 -2.50 -10.03
N ILE A 47 -9.00 -3.74 -10.50
CA ILE A 47 -7.71 -4.24 -10.97
C ILE A 47 -7.80 -4.45 -12.48
N ARG A 48 -6.77 -4.01 -13.22
CA ARG A 48 -6.58 -4.31 -14.63
C ARG A 48 -5.32 -5.14 -14.79
N ALA A 49 -5.48 -6.36 -15.28
CA ALA A 49 -4.39 -7.31 -15.51
C ALA A 49 -4.76 -8.15 -16.74
N ASN A 50 -3.79 -8.51 -17.58
CA ASN A 50 -3.99 -9.44 -18.71
C ASN A 50 -5.19 -9.07 -19.62
N ARG A 51 -5.39 -7.77 -19.88
CA ARG A 51 -6.54 -7.20 -20.63
C ARG A 51 -7.92 -7.47 -20.02
N GLN A 52 -7.96 -7.97 -18.80
CA GLN A 52 -9.17 -8.15 -18.02
C GLN A 52 -9.33 -7.03 -17.00
N ARG A 53 -10.58 -6.77 -16.63
CA ARG A 53 -10.94 -5.92 -15.51
C ARG A 53 -11.55 -6.82 -14.43
N ILE A 54 -10.96 -6.79 -13.25
CA ILE A 54 -11.46 -7.45 -12.05
C ILE A 54 -12.00 -6.35 -11.15
N THR A 55 -13.22 -6.54 -10.67
CA THR A 55 -13.90 -5.61 -9.76
C THR A 55 -14.27 -6.37 -8.50
N LEU A 56 -13.79 -5.92 -7.34
CA LEU A 56 -14.00 -6.60 -6.06
C LEU A 56 -14.70 -5.67 -5.08
N SER A 57 -15.56 -6.26 -4.24
CA SER A 57 -16.24 -5.58 -3.13
C SER A 57 -15.48 -5.83 -1.84
N PRO A 58 -15.39 -4.87 -0.89
CA PRO A 58 -14.75 -5.12 0.41
C PRO A 58 -15.41 -6.26 1.18
N ASN A 59 -16.71 -6.51 0.97
CA ASN A 59 -17.44 -7.59 1.62
C ASN A 59 -16.91 -9.00 1.23
N ASP A 60 -16.20 -9.12 0.10
CA ASP A 60 -15.58 -10.38 -0.34
C ASP A 60 -14.31 -10.72 0.47
N PHE A 61 -13.83 -9.79 1.30
CA PHE A 61 -12.59 -9.89 2.07
C PHE A 61 -12.92 -10.25 3.51
N ASN A 62 -13.20 -11.53 3.73
CA ASN A 62 -13.47 -12.08 5.06
C ASN A 62 -12.20 -12.62 5.71
N VAL A 63 -12.07 -12.44 7.02
CA VAL A 63 -10.92 -12.94 7.79
C VAL A 63 -11.34 -13.17 9.24
N ARG A 64 -10.72 -14.18 9.86
CA ARG A 64 -10.82 -14.42 11.29
C ARG A 64 -9.78 -13.58 12.01
N VAL A 65 -10.21 -12.73 12.95
CA VAL A 65 -9.34 -11.80 13.68
C VAL A 65 -9.27 -12.20 15.14
N LEU A 66 -8.05 -12.40 15.64
CA LEU A 66 -7.77 -12.76 17.03
C LEU A 66 -7.57 -11.53 17.91
N ASN A 67 -8.05 -11.57 19.16
CA ASN A 67 -7.82 -10.52 20.16
C ASN A 67 -8.16 -9.10 19.67
N ALA A 68 -9.21 -8.96 18.87
CA ALA A 68 -9.70 -7.67 18.39
C ALA A 68 -10.81 -7.13 19.29
N VAL A 69 -10.94 -5.81 19.36
CA VAL A 69 -12.08 -5.15 20.02
C VAL A 69 -13.36 -5.51 19.25
N ASN A 70 -14.41 -5.95 19.94
CA ASN A 70 -15.75 -6.08 19.39
C ASN A 70 -16.46 -4.74 19.60
N CYS A 71 -16.78 -4.01 18.51
CA CYS A 71 -17.37 -2.68 18.62
C CYS A 71 -18.77 -2.66 19.25
N GLN A 72 -19.51 -3.78 19.25
CA GLN A 72 -20.84 -3.86 19.87
C GLN A 72 -20.76 -4.02 21.39
N GLU A 73 -19.80 -4.83 21.86
CA GLU A 73 -19.62 -5.14 23.27
C GLU A 73 -18.62 -4.20 23.98
N ALA A 74 -17.85 -3.43 23.21
CA ALA A 74 -16.75 -2.59 23.67
C ALA A 74 -15.71 -3.38 24.51
N GLN A 75 -15.49 -4.65 24.16
CA GLN A 75 -14.56 -5.55 24.83
C GLN A 75 -13.68 -6.28 23.81
N VAL A 76 -12.50 -6.73 24.24
CA VAL A 76 -11.65 -7.58 23.40
C VAL A 76 -12.26 -8.96 23.32
N SER A 77 -12.66 -9.38 22.11
CA SER A 77 -13.06 -10.75 21.85
C SER A 77 -11.82 -11.59 21.50
N PRO A 78 -11.68 -12.83 22.02
CA PRO A 78 -10.60 -13.73 21.65
C PRO A 78 -10.55 -13.99 20.13
N GLU A 79 -11.71 -14.07 19.49
CA GLU A 79 -11.86 -14.36 18.07
C GLU A 79 -13.12 -13.68 17.51
N GLN A 80 -13.03 -13.16 16.28
CA GLN A 80 -14.17 -12.62 15.53
C GLN A 80 -14.04 -12.96 14.05
N GLN A 81 -15.14 -13.39 13.42
CA GLN A 81 -15.20 -13.48 11.97
C GLN A 81 -15.68 -12.14 11.42
N LEU A 82 -14.81 -11.43 10.71
CA LEU A 82 -15.11 -10.12 10.14
C LEU A 82 -15.06 -10.17 8.61
N ALA A 83 -15.76 -9.24 7.97
CA ALA A 83 -15.71 -8.98 6.54
C ALA A 83 -15.36 -7.51 6.32
N GLY A 84 -14.75 -7.20 5.17
CA GLY A 84 -14.39 -5.82 4.84
C GLY A 84 -15.62 -4.94 4.69
N THR A 85 -15.55 -3.73 5.25
CA THR A 85 -16.56 -2.69 5.12
C THR A 85 -16.18 -1.67 4.04
N ARG A 86 -14.90 -1.36 3.93
CA ARG A 86 -14.32 -0.50 2.87
C ARG A 86 -12.85 -0.81 2.64
N PHE A 87 -12.36 -0.53 1.44
CA PHE A 87 -10.93 -0.45 1.15
C PHE A 87 -10.36 0.89 1.61
N PHE A 88 -9.14 0.86 2.12
CA PHE A 88 -8.34 2.08 2.24
C PHE A 88 -7.89 2.52 0.84
N PRO A 89 -7.69 3.83 0.59
CA PRO A 89 -7.23 4.31 -0.73
C PRO A 89 -5.87 3.76 -1.17
N SER A 90 -5.04 3.32 -0.21
CA SER A 90 -3.70 2.80 -0.46
C SER A 90 -3.76 1.38 -1.04
N VAL A 91 -3.13 1.21 -2.20
CA VAL A 91 -2.94 -0.06 -2.90
C VAL A 91 -1.50 -0.13 -3.38
N ALA A 92 -0.91 -1.32 -3.36
CA ALA A 92 0.43 -1.54 -3.91
C ALA A 92 0.40 -2.68 -4.92
N VAL A 93 1.13 -2.52 -6.02
CA VAL A 93 1.29 -3.56 -7.04
C VAL A 93 2.75 -3.98 -7.06
N ASP A 94 3.00 -5.27 -6.91
CA ASP A 94 4.32 -5.84 -7.10
C ASP A 94 4.64 -5.85 -8.59
N ALA A 95 5.68 -5.12 -8.98
CA ALA A 95 6.10 -4.99 -10.36
C ALA A 95 6.67 -6.31 -10.96
N GLN A 96 7.10 -7.26 -10.13
CA GLN A 96 7.66 -8.53 -10.58
C GLN A 96 6.59 -9.60 -10.78
N THR A 97 5.62 -9.66 -9.88
CA THR A 97 4.60 -10.73 -9.86
C THR A 97 3.23 -10.27 -10.36
N GLY A 98 2.94 -8.97 -10.32
CA GLY A 98 1.60 -8.44 -10.59
C GLY A 98 0.64 -8.56 -9.41
N ASN A 99 1.09 -9.08 -8.27
CA ASN A 99 0.29 -9.18 -7.05
C ASN A 99 -0.13 -7.80 -6.56
N VAL A 100 -1.37 -7.68 -6.09
CA VAL A 100 -1.96 -6.43 -5.62
C VAL A 100 -2.21 -6.53 -4.11
N ALA A 101 -1.45 -5.79 -3.30
CA ALA A 101 -1.76 -5.63 -1.90
C ALA A 101 -2.81 -4.52 -1.72
N VAL A 102 -3.82 -4.80 -0.90
CA VAL A 102 -4.89 -3.86 -0.56
C VAL A 102 -5.17 -3.91 0.95
N ALA A 103 -5.36 -2.74 1.53
CA ALA A 103 -5.75 -2.59 2.92
C ALA A 103 -7.27 -2.48 3.02
N VAL A 104 -7.85 -3.20 3.97
CA VAL A 104 -9.29 -3.33 4.17
C VAL A 104 -9.64 -2.95 5.59
N LEU A 105 -10.58 -2.03 5.76
CA LEU A 105 -11.21 -1.77 7.04
C LEU A 105 -12.24 -2.88 7.30
N LEU A 106 -12.14 -3.53 8.45
CA LEU A 106 -13.04 -4.63 8.85
C LEU A 106 -14.13 -4.12 9.80
N GLN A 107 -13.79 -3.20 10.70
CA GLN A 107 -14.73 -2.52 11.59
C GLN A 107 -14.12 -1.22 12.10
N GLU A 108 -14.99 -0.29 12.45
CA GLU A 108 -14.62 1.01 13.01
C GLU A 108 -15.43 1.23 14.29
N CYS A 109 -14.73 1.35 15.41
CA CYS A 109 -15.27 1.75 16.69
C CYS A 109 -14.94 3.24 16.94
N TYR A 110 -15.51 3.84 17.99
CA TYR A 110 -15.37 5.28 18.27
C TYR A 110 -13.91 5.77 18.36
N GLU A 111 -13.00 4.97 18.93
CA GLU A 111 -11.59 5.34 19.16
C GLU A 111 -10.59 4.39 18.49
N THR A 112 -11.07 3.33 17.82
CA THR A 112 -10.20 2.28 17.28
C THR A 112 -10.76 1.72 15.99
N GLN A 113 -9.86 1.36 15.09
CA GLN A 113 -10.18 0.70 13.84
C GLN A 113 -9.53 -0.68 13.86
N VAL A 114 -10.21 -1.65 13.27
CA VAL A 114 -9.63 -2.96 12.99
C VAL A 114 -9.57 -3.13 11.49
N SER A 115 -8.36 -3.34 11.00
CA SER A 115 -8.06 -3.51 9.59
C SER A 115 -7.21 -4.76 9.36
N ALA A 116 -7.10 -5.14 8.08
CA ALA A 116 -6.23 -6.19 7.61
C ALA A 116 -5.70 -5.87 6.21
N VAL A 117 -4.65 -6.56 5.80
CA VAL A 117 -4.12 -6.49 4.44
C VAL A 117 -4.36 -7.82 3.74
N PHE A 118 -4.73 -7.72 2.48
CA PHE A 118 -4.93 -8.86 1.60
C PHE A 118 -4.09 -8.68 0.34
N VAL A 119 -3.71 -9.80 -0.27
CA VAL A 119 -3.03 -9.83 -1.56
C VAL A 119 -3.94 -10.51 -2.58
N VAL A 120 -4.22 -9.80 -3.66
CA VAL A 120 -4.96 -10.32 -4.81
C VAL A 120 -3.93 -10.71 -5.88
N ASP A 121 -3.96 -11.97 -6.30
CA ASP A 121 -3.18 -12.51 -7.41
C ASP A 121 -4.09 -12.60 -8.66
N PRO A 122 -3.93 -11.71 -9.65
CA PRO A 122 -4.74 -11.75 -10.87
C PRO A 122 -4.37 -12.95 -11.76
N GLN A 123 -5.35 -13.80 -12.07
CA GLN A 123 -5.17 -15.00 -12.89
C GLN A 123 -5.88 -14.84 -14.24
N ASN A 124 -5.56 -15.72 -15.21
CA ASN A 124 -6.12 -15.64 -16.57
C ASN A 124 -7.66 -15.76 -16.62
N SER A 125 -8.31 -16.31 -15.60
CA SER A 125 -9.77 -16.52 -15.55
C SER A 125 -10.40 -16.04 -14.24
N GLY A 126 -9.71 -15.19 -13.47
CA GLY A 126 -10.19 -14.77 -12.15
C GLY A 126 -9.07 -14.20 -11.29
N TYR A 127 -9.12 -14.49 -10.00
CA TYR A 127 -8.10 -14.09 -9.04
C TYR A 127 -8.03 -15.09 -7.89
N ALA A 128 -6.88 -15.16 -7.24
CA ALA A 128 -6.75 -15.76 -5.92
C ALA A 128 -6.62 -14.66 -4.85
N LEU A 129 -7.16 -14.91 -3.67
CA LEU A 129 -7.17 -13.97 -2.56
C LEU A 129 -6.43 -14.57 -1.37
N TYR A 130 -5.35 -13.91 -0.97
CA TYR A 130 -4.49 -14.29 0.14
C TYR A 130 -4.62 -13.27 1.27
N ARG A 131 -4.56 -13.76 2.51
CA ARG A 131 -4.65 -12.93 3.72
C ARG A 131 -3.25 -12.76 4.29
N VAL A 132 -2.86 -11.52 4.52
CA VAL A 132 -1.60 -11.25 5.20
C VAL A 132 -1.82 -11.47 6.69
N GLN A 133 -1.05 -12.39 7.27
CA GLN A 133 -1.15 -12.71 8.69
C GLN A 133 -0.30 -11.72 9.51
N ALA A 134 -0.96 -10.75 10.13
CA ALA A 134 -0.30 -9.90 11.11
C ALA A 134 0.16 -10.74 12.31
N PRO A 135 1.39 -10.54 12.81
CA PRO A 135 1.91 -11.30 13.94
C PRO A 135 1.26 -10.88 15.25
N GLY A 136 1.30 -11.78 16.24
CA GLY A 136 0.80 -11.52 17.58
C GLY A 136 1.21 -12.62 18.56
N GLN A 137 0.49 -12.72 19.67
CA GLN A 137 0.90 -13.52 20.84
C GLN A 137 1.02 -15.03 20.57
N THR A 138 0.23 -15.55 19.64
CA THR A 138 0.23 -16.96 19.26
C THR A 138 0.28 -17.08 17.75
N VAL A 139 0.90 -18.13 17.24
CA VAL A 139 0.88 -18.42 15.80
C VAL A 139 -0.56 -18.71 15.38
N PRO A 140 -1.12 -18.02 14.36
CA PRO A 140 -2.45 -18.34 13.84
C PRO A 140 -2.55 -19.81 13.41
N GLN A 141 -3.72 -20.41 13.60
CA GLN A 141 -3.92 -21.84 13.32
C GLN A 141 -4.04 -22.17 11.83
N ASP A 142 -4.45 -21.19 11.02
CA ASP A 142 -4.67 -21.32 9.58
C ASP A 142 -4.39 -19.98 8.87
N GLU A 143 -4.28 -20.03 7.54
CA GLU A 143 -4.07 -18.89 6.65
C GLU A 143 -5.26 -17.90 6.60
N PHE A 144 -6.41 -18.25 7.19
CA PHE A 144 -7.59 -17.39 7.26
C PHE A 144 -7.64 -16.53 8.52
N THR A 145 -6.61 -16.64 9.37
CA THR A 145 -6.56 -16.05 10.70
C THR A 145 -5.42 -15.03 10.83
N THR A 146 -5.71 -13.87 11.41
CA THR A 146 -4.74 -12.76 11.62
C THR A 146 -4.96 -12.06 12.96
N TYR A 147 -3.96 -11.31 13.43
CA TYR A 147 -4.16 -10.26 14.43
C TYR A 147 -4.66 -8.95 13.79
N PRO A 148 -5.35 -8.08 14.55
CA PRO A 148 -5.83 -6.82 14.03
C PRO A 148 -4.66 -5.88 13.74
N LEU A 149 -4.72 -5.19 12.61
CA LEU A 149 -3.97 -3.97 12.39
C LEU A 149 -4.88 -2.78 12.74
N ASN A 150 -4.27 -1.68 13.17
CA ASN A 150 -4.97 -0.42 13.46
C ASN A 150 -5.23 0.34 12.15
N SER A 151 -4.80 1.61 12.04
CA SER A 151 -4.96 2.39 10.82
C SER A 151 -3.80 2.09 9.87
N ILE A 152 -4.08 1.50 8.72
CA ILE A 152 -3.07 1.28 7.67
C ILE A 152 -2.92 2.57 6.87
N THR A 153 -1.73 3.16 6.90
CA THR A 153 -1.44 4.46 6.26
C THR A 153 -0.71 4.29 4.93
N GLY A 154 -0.05 3.15 4.71
CA GLY A 154 0.72 2.90 3.50
C GLY A 154 0.90 1.41 3.18
N LEU A 155 0.94 1.10 1.88
CA LEU A 155 1.33 -0.19 1.35
C LEU A 155 2.42 0.02 0.30
N GLY A 156 3.36 -0.91 0.20
CA GLY A 156 4.40 -0.89 -0.81
C GLY A 156 4.99 -2.26 -1.09
N TYR A 157 5.64 -2.37 -2.24
CA TYR A 157 6.50 -3.50 -2.55
C TYR A 157 7.92 -2.99 -2.81
N LEU A 158 8.92 -3.67 -2.23
CA LEU A 158 10.33 -3.42 -2.49
C LEU A 158 11.06 -4.75 -2.56
N ASN A 159 11.70 -5.08 -3.68
CA ASN A 159 12.51 -6.30 -3.83
C ASN A 159 11.78 -7.61 -3.41
N ASN A 160 10.50 -7.78 -3.79
CA ASN A 160 9.65 -8.90 -3.36
C ASN A 160 9.44 -8.97 -1.83
N GLU A 161 9.45 -7.80 -1.20
CA GLU A 161 8.98 -7.64 0.17
C GLU A 161 7.73 -6.77 0.16
N LEU A 162 6.68 -7.26 0.82
CA LEU A 162 5.49 -6.48 1.11
C LEU A 162 5.77 -5.63 2.36
N LEU A 163 5.55 -4.34 2.22
CA LEU A 163 5.71 -3.32 3.25
C LEU A 163 4.34 -2.81 3.65
N ILE A 164 4.02 -2.88 4.94
CA ILE A 164 2.74 -2.42 5.49
C ILE A 164 3.02 -1.37 6.56
N GLN A 165 2.73 -0.11 6.25
CA GLN A 165 2.81 0.98 7.20
C GLN A 165 1.48 1.13 7.93
N HIS A 166 1.52 1.13 9.25
CA HIS A 166 0.34 1.29 10.09
C HIS A 166 0.65 2.17 11.30
N GLY A 167 -0.39 2.79 11.84
CA GLY A 167 -0.27 3.66 13.00
C GLY A 167 -1.45 3.54 13.94
N ASP A 168 -1.42 4.36 14.98
CA ASP A 168 -2.48 4.47 15.97
C ASP A 168 -2.94 5.92 16.18
N ALA A 169 -3.99 6.09 16.99
CA ALA A 169 -4.54 7.40 17.31
C ALA A 169 -3.58 8.31 18.11
N SER A 170 -2.48 7.77 18.66
CA SER A 170 -1.48 8.56 19.37
C SER A 170 -0.43 9.19 18.45
N GLY A 171 -0.52 8.91 17.14
CA GLY A 171 0.46 9.37 16.14
C GLY A 171 1.70 8.47 16.04
N GLY A 172 1.69 7.30 16.67
CA GLY A 172 2.74 6.32 16.45
C GLY A 172 2.61 5.69 15.07
N GLU A 173 3.74 5.36 14.44
CA GLU A 173 3.79 4.63 13.17
C GLU A 173 4.84 3.52 13.19
N ALA A 174 4.51 2.42 12.53
CA ALA A 174 5.42 1.31 12.31
C ALA A 174 5.25 0.70 10.92
N LEU A 175 6.31 0.04 10.47
CA LEU A 175 6.42 -0.66 9.20
C LEU A 175 6.59 -2.15 9.46
N LEU A 176 5.63 -2.95 9.03
CA LEU A 176 5.74 -4.41 8.98
C LEU A 176 6.34 -4.84 7.65
N VAL A 177 7.26 -5.79 7.68
CA VAL A 177 7.98 -6.31 6.51
C VAL A 177 7.68 -7.80 6.33
N TYR A 178 7.33 -8.20 5.11
CA TYR A 178 7.01 -9.58 4.74
C TYR A 178 7.78 -9.99 3.49
N THR A 179 8.38 -11.18 3.46
CA THR A 179 9.05 -11.72 2.27
C THR A 179 8.07 -12.55 1.43
N THR A 180 7.93 -12.28 0.13
CA THR A 180 6.87 -12.88 -0.74
C THR A 180 7.35 -13.98 -1.70
N THR A 181 8.50 -14.62 -1.45
CA THR A 181 9.18 -15.50 -2.43
C THR A 181 8.32 -16.64 -3.00
N ASN A 182 7.53 -17.32 -2.17
CA ASN A 182 6.71 -18.47 -2.60
C ASN A 182 5.22 -18.31 -2.23
N HIS A 183 4.88 -17.20 -1.58
CA HIS A 183 3.58 -16.94 -0.96
C HIS A 183 3.24 -15.47 -1.22
N PRO A 184 2.19 -15.13 -2.00
CA PRO A 184 1.82 -13.75 -2.30
C PRO A 184 1.59 -12.90 -1.04
N GLU A 185 0.98 -13.46 0.00
CA GLU A 185 0.78 -12.85 1.32
C GLU A 185 2.07 -12.60 2.09
N GLY A 186 3.12 -13.33 1.75
CA GLY A 186 4.43 -13.27 2.36
C GLY A 186 4.51 -13.85 3.78
N THR A 187 5.74 -14.00 4.25
CA THR A 187 6.06 -14.41 5.62
C THR A 187 6.60 -13.22 6.39
N TYR A 188 6.04 -12.93 7.57
CA TYR A 188 6.49 -11.85 8.43
C TYR A 188 7.99 -11.97 8.75
N ARG A 189 8.73 -10.87 8.62
CA ARG A 189 10.18 -10.79 8.87
C ARG A 189 10.55 -9.90 10.02
N GLY A 190 9.78 -8.86 10.26
CA GLY A 190 10.09 -7.89 11.30
C GLY A 190 9.21 -6.66 11.23
N CYS A 191 9.35 -5.84 12.26
CA CYS A 191 8.67 -4.57 12.40
C CYS A 191 9.65 -3.50 12.82
N LEU A 192 9.51 -2.31 12.23
CA LEU A 192 10.31 -1.14 12.56
C LEU A 192 9.39 0.01 12.91
N TYR A 193 9.64 0.68 14.03
CA TYR A 193 8.99 1.96 14.31
C TYR A 193 9.52 3.02 13.35
N THR A 194 8.63 3.69 12.64
CA THR A 194 8.96 4.81 11.74
C THR A 194 8.73 6.14 12.42
N GLU A 195 7.75 6.21 13.33
CA GLU A 195 7.50 7.36 14.19
C GLU A 195 7.11 6.89 15.60
N PRO A 196 7.82 7.31 16.66
CA PRO A 196 7.45 6.94 18.02
C PRO A 196 6.24 7.76 18.50
N GLY A 197 5.17 7.07 18.93
CA GLY A 197 3.98 7.67 19.54
C GLY A 197 3.85 7.36 21.04
N GLU A 198 2.79 7.87 21.67
CA GLU A 198 2.43 7.52 23.05
C GLU A 198 1.85 6.08 23.10
N GLY A 199 2.71 5.08 23.02
CA GLY A 199 2.32 3.67 23.08
C GLY A 199 3.27 2.75 22.31
N ASN A 200 3.98 1.86 23.01
CA ASN A 200 4.95 0.94 22.39
C ASN A 200 4.31 -0.39 21.92
N ARG A 201 3.19 -0.33 21.19
CA ARG A 201 2.43 -1.54 20.83
C ARG A 201 2.14 -1.74 19.35
N LEU A 202 2.70 -0.92 18.47
CA LEU A 202 2.51 -1.10 17.02
C LEU A 202 3.31 -2.28 16.48
N CYS A 203 4.58 -2.41 16.87
CA CYS A 203 5.35 -3.60 16.52
C CYS A 203 4.97 -4.78 17.41
N PRO A 204 4.45 -5.88 16.83
CA PRO A 204 4.15 -7.09 17.59
C PRO A 204 5.45 -7.69 18.14
N ARG A 205 5.38 -8.18 19.38
CA ARG A 205 6.50 -8.82 20.08
C ARG A 205 6.44 -10.33 19.92
#